data_AF-A0A359LQ04-F1
#
_entry.id   AF-A0A359LQ04-F1
#
_cell.length_a   1.000
_cell.length_b   1.000
_cell.length_c   1.000
_cell.angle_alpha   90.00
_cell.angle_beta   90.00
_cell.angle_gamma   90.00
#
_symmetry.space_group_name_H-M   'P 1'
#
loop_
_entity.id
_entity.type
_entity.pdbx_description
1 polymer ?
#
loop_
_entity_poly.entity_id
_entity_poly.type
_entity_poly.pdbx_seq_one_letter_code
_entity_poly.pdbx_strand_id
1 'polypeptide(L)'
;MGNQTIKGKVTVGKTTFEYNEVKYGSAGGGNRGLKIWRQGVADDTHEYKFSPNPHDSKKYNKKQDSFYLEAATQIATLVNAGAYPAFNTTLFTFDGIAFQLVAP
;
A
#
# COMPACT_ATOMS: atom_id res chain seq x y z
N MET A 1 -5.81 -3.87 -21.78
CA MET A 1 -5.52 -2.53 -21.20
C MET A 1 -6.33 -2.40 -19.92
N GLY A 2 -5.82 -2.10 -18.73
CA GLY A 2 -4.51 -1.59 -18.35
C GLY A 2 -3.80 -2.45 -17.30
N ASN A 3 -2.49 -2.51 -17.46
CA ASN A 3 -1.53 -2.98 -16.47
C ASN A 3 -0.95 -1.72 -15.83
N GLN A 4 -1.69 -1.11 -14.90
CA GLN A 4 -1.16 -0.01 -14.09
C GLN A 4 -0.45 -0.63 -12.89
N THR A 5 0.83 -0.96 -13.10
CA THR A 5 1.71 -1.51 -12.07
C THR A 5 2.29 -0.33 -11.29
N ILE A 6 1.49 0.26 -10.40
CA ILE A 6 1.90 1.42 -9.59
C ILE A 6 3.14 1.05 -8.80
N LYS A 7 4.15 1.92 -8.82
CA LYS A 7 5.40 1.77 -8.08
C LYS A 7 5.93 3.13 -7.70
N GLY A 8 6.58 3.21 -6.55
CA GLY A 8 7.12 4.46 -6.06
C GLY A 8 8.12 4.27 -4.94
N LYS A 9 8.57 5.40 -4.41
CA LYS A 9 9.45 5.45 -3.25
C LYS A 9 8.95 6.51 -2.29
N VAL A 10 9.14 6.26 -1.00
CA VAL A 10 8.91 7.26 0.05
C VAL A 10 10.13 7.27 0.97
N THR A 11 10.56 8.47 1.36
CA THR A 11 11.65 8.63 2.34
C THR A 11 11.06 9.13 3.64
N VAL A 12 11.27 8.40 4.73
CA VAL A 12 10.91 8.81 6.09
C VAL A 12 12.18 8.86 6.93
N GLY A 13 12.50 10.04 7.45
CA GLY A 13 13.78 10.28 8.11
C GLY A 13 14.95 10.08 7.15
N LYS A 14 15.81 9.09 7.43
CA LYS A 14 16.96 8.71 6.58
C LYS A 14 16.74 7.40 5.82
N THR A 15 15.55 6.81 5.94
CA THR A 15 15.22 5.50 5.38
C THR A 15 14.34 5.68 4.14
N THR A 16 14.80 5.15 3.01
CA THR A 16 14.00 5.08 1.78
C THR A 16 13.30 3.73 1.72
N PHE A 17 12.00 3.77 1.45
CA PHE A 17 11.16 2.61 1.18
C PHE A 17 10.75 2.62 -0.27
N GLU A 18 10.76 1.46 -0.90
CA GLU A 18 10.17 1.25 -2.22
C GLU A 18 8.86 0.50 -2.06
N TYR A 19 7.91 0.76 -2.95
CA TYR A 19 6.63 0.08 -2.92
C TYR A 19 6.07 -0.16 -4.32
N ASN A 20 5.17 -1.15 -4.44
CA ASN A 20 4.37 -1.36 -5.63
C ASN A 20 2.97 -1.92 -5.34
N GLU A 21 2.04 -1.70 -6.27
CA GLU A 21 0.73 -2.33 -6.28
C GLU A 21 0.87 -3.85 -6.42
N VAL A 22 0.07 -4.57 -5.63
CA VAL A 22 -0.20 -6.01 -5.79
C VAL A 22 -1.66 -6.20 -6.16
N LYS A 23 -1.91 -7.02 -7.18
CA LYS A 23 -3.25 -7.43 -7.61
C LYS A 23 -3.51 -8.87 -7.20
N TYR A 24 -4.56 -9.08 -6.40
CA TYR A 24 -5.02 -10.40 -6.02
C TYR A 24 -6.19 -10.83 -6.91
N GLY A 25 -6.00 -11.87 -7.71
CA GLY A 25 -7.00 -12.47 -8.59
C GLY A 25 -6.73 -12.31 -10.10
N SER A 26 -7.19 -13.30 -10.87
CA SER A 26 -6.79 -13.51 -12.27
C SER A 26 -7.66 -12.78 -13.32
N ALA A 27 -8.82 -12.22 -12.94
CA ALA A 27 -9.72 -11.50 -13.85
C ALA A 27 -10.43 -10.32 -13.15
N GLY A 28 -10.64 -9.21 -13.87
CA GLY A 28 -11.44 -8.07 -13.40
C GLY A 28 -10.81 -7.22 -12.28
N GLY A 29 -11.68 -6.60 -11.47
CA GLY A 29 -11.39 -5.69 -10.35
C GLY A 29 -10.97 -6.41 -9.06
N GLY A 30 -10.13 -7.45 -9.15
CA GLY A 30 -9.64 -8.21 -8.00
C GLY A 30 -9.08 -7.31 -6.88
N ASN A 31 -8.93 -7.84 -5.67
CA ASN A 31 -8.53 -7.01 -4.54
C ASN A 31 -7.14 -6.40 -4.78
N ARG A 32 -6.93 -5.20 -4.26
CA ARG A 32 -5.66 -4.47 -4.38
C ARG A 32 -4.91 -4.49 -3.06
N GLY A 33 -3.60 -4.44 -3.20
CA GLY A 33 -2.69 -4.38 -2.09
C GLY A 33 -1.42 -3.62 -2.42
N LEU A 34 -0.54 -3.60 -1.44
CA LEU A 34 0.75 -2.92 -1.45
C LEU A 34 1.82 -3.89 -1.02
N LYS A 35 2.87 -3.99 -1.82
CA LYS A 35 4.17 -4.53 -1.42
C LYS A 35 5.09 -3.38 -1.08
N ILE A 36 5.82 -3.45 0.04
CA ILE A 36 6.72 -2.39 0.51
C ILE A 36 7.97 -3.00 1.16
N TRP A 37 9.12 -2.36 0.95
CA TRP A 37 10.41 -2.79 1.51
C TRP A 37 11.37 -1.62 1.71
N ARG A 38 12.31 -1.73 2.67
CA ARG A 38 13.43 -0.80 2.81
C ARG A 38 14.43 -0.98 1.68
N GLN A 39 14.84 0.12 1.07
CA GLN A 39 15.85 0.09 0.02
C GLN A 39 17.20 -0.39 0.58
N GLY A 40 17.78 -1.42 -0.05
CA GLY A 40 19.10 -1.94 0.32
C GLY A 40 19.10 -2.87 1.54
N VAL A 41 17.93 -3.25 2.08
CA VAL A 41 17.82 -4.23 3.17
C VAL A 41 17.34 -5.56 2.61
N ALA A 42 18.17 -6.60 2.72
CA ALA A 42 17.81 -7.94 2.29
C ALA A 42 16.63 -8.49 3.10
N ASP A 43 15.75 -9.25 2.44
CA ASP A 43 14.59 -9.93 3.02
C ASP A 43 13.56 -9.03 3.73
N ASP A 44 13.63 -7.70 3.55
CA ASP A 44 12.74 -6.74 4.18
C ASP A 44 11.46 -6.47 3.38
N THR A 45 10.78 -7.51 2.93
CA THR A 45 9.58 -7.38 2.11
C THR A 45 8.32 -7.62 2.93
N HIS A 46 7.34 -6.73 2.81
CA HIS A 46 6.02 -6.92 3.40
C HIS A 46 4.90 -6.66 2.40
N GLU A 47 3.80 -7.42 2.50
CA GLU A 47 2.64 -7.32 1.62
C GLU A 47 1.35 -7.17 2.43
N TYR A 48 0.47 -6.29 1.95
CA TYR A 48 -0.83 -6.01 2.54
C TYR A 48 -1.92 -6.01 1.48
N LYS A 49 -3.08 -6.59 1.78
CA LYS A 49 -4.34 -6.30 1.09
C LYS A 49 -5.00 -5.07 1.71
N PHE A 50 -5.77 -4.36 0.92
CA PHE A 50 -6.65 -3.29 1.41
C PHE A 50 -8.06 -3.82 1.65
N SER A 51 -8.69 -3.34 2.72
CA SER A 51 -10.11 -3.59 3.02
C SER A 51 -10.78 -2.28 3.46
N PRO A 52 -11.84 -1.80 2.77
CA PRO A 52 -12.46 -2.37 1.58
C PRO A 52 -11.53 -2.34 0.35
N ASN A 53 -11.89 -3.08 -0.71
CA ASN A 53 -11.12 -3.06 -1.96
C ASN A 53 -11.19 -1.65 -2.58
N PRO A 54 -10.06 -0.95 -2.75
CA PRO A 54 -10.08 0.42 -3.26
C PRO A 54 -10.62 0.52 -4.68
N HIS A 55 -10.59 -0.56 -5.48
CA HIS A 55 -11.21 -0.57 -6.81
C HIS A 55 -12.72 -0.38 -6.81
N ASP A 56 -13.40 -0.65 -5.69
CA ASP A 56 -14.84 -0.46 -5.56
C ASP A 56 -15.19 1.03 -5.39
N SER A 57 -14.18 1.88 -5.12
CA SER A 57 -14.33 3.33 -5.04
C SER A 57 -14.02 4.02 -6.36
N LYS A 58 -15.00 4.78 -6.89
CA LYS A 58 -14.80 5.64 -8.08
C LYS A 58 -13.73 6.71 -7.86
N LYS A 59 -13.50 7.13 -6.62
CA LYS A 59 -12.50 8.16 -6.27
C LYS A 59 -11.07 7.61 -6.39
N TYR A 60 -10.85 6.37 -5.97
CA TYR A 60 -9.57 5.67 -6.14
C TYR A 60 -9.16 5.60 -7.62
N ASN A 61 -10.08 5.26 -8.52
CA ASN A 61 -9.78 5.10 -9.96
C ASN A 61 -9.17 6.34 -10.64
N LYS A 62 -9.27 7.53 -10.04
CA LYS A 62 -8.66 8.78 -10.54
C LYS A 62 -7.39 9.21 -9.81
N LYS A 63 -7.11 8.63 -8.64
CA LYS A 63 -6.03 9.06 -7.74
C LYS A 63 -5.23 7.87 -7.18
N GLN A 64 -5.07 6.82 -7.98
CA GLN A 64 -4.43 5.59 -7.52
C GLN A 64 -3.00 5.87 -7.03
N ASP A 65 -2.20 6.64 -7.77
CA ASP A 65 -0.83 6.98 -7.36
C ASP A 65 -0.78 7.69 -6.00
N SER A 66 -1.70 8.65 -5.75
CA SER A 66 -1.81 9.35 -4.47
C SER A 66 -2.24 8.41 -3.34
N PHE A 67 -3.17 7.50 -3.61
CA PHE A 67 -3.61 6.49 -2.64
C PHE A 67 -2.43 5.60 -2.22
N TYR A 68 -1.65 5.12 -3.18
CA TYR A 68 -0.49 4.27 -2.93
C TYR A 68 0.64 4.99 -2.21
N LEU A 69 0.89 6.26 -2.56
CA LEU A 69 1.86 7.10 -1.86
C LEU A 69 1.44 7.33 -0.41
N GLU A 70 0.16 7.63 -0.15
CA GLU A 70 -0.37 7.86 1.20
C GLU A 70 -0.24 6.57 2.05
N ALA A 71 -0.69 5.43 1.52
CA ALA A 71 -0.60 4.15 2.19
C ALA A 71 0.86 3.77 2.50
N ALA A 72 1.75 3.91 1.52
CA ALA A 72 3.18 3.65 1.70
C ALA A 72 3.82 4.60 2.73
N THR A 73 3.44 5.88 2.73
CA THR A 73 3.94 6.87 3.69
C THR A 73 3.55 6.51 5.13
N GLN A 74 2.30 6.09 5.34
CA GLN A 74 1.86 5.70 6.68
C GLN A 74 2.55 4.43 7.17
N ILE A 75 2.70 3.41 6.31
CA ILE A 75 3.45 2.19 6.67
C ILE A 75 4.92 2.52 6.93
N ALA A 76 5.57 3.27 6.06
CA ALA A 76 6.96 3.68 6.23
C ALA A 76 7.18 4.46 7.54
N THR A 77 6.22 5.31 7.93
CA THR A 77 6.27 6.04 9.20
C THR A 77 6.23 5.10 10.40
N LEU A 78 5.37 4.09 10.37
CA LEU A 78 5.27 3.07 11.42
C LEU A 78 6.53 2.19 11.49
N VAL A 79 7.05 1.77 10.34
CA VAL A 79 8.28 0.96 10.27
C VAL A 79 9.48 1.76 10.78
N ASN A 80 9.57 3.04 10.41
CA ASN A 80 10.62 3.92 10.91
C ASN A 80 10.50 4.18 12.43
N ALA A 81 9.31 4.01 13.01
CA ALA A 81 9.10 4.08 14.46
C ALA A 81 9.33 2.75 15.18
N GLY A 82 9.39 1.62 14.48
CA GLY A 82 9.78 0.34 15.09
C GLY A 82 9.55 -0.91 14.24
N ALA A 83 8.36 -1.06 13.65
CA ALA A 83 8.00 -2.31 12.97
C ALA A 83 6.92 -2.11 11.90
N TYR A 84 6.83 -3.07 10.98
CA TYR A 84 5.70 -3.19 10.06
C TYR A 84 4.39 -3.32 10.84
N PRO A 85 3.32 -2.60 10.44
CA PRO A 85 2.03 -2.73 11.08
C PRO A 85 1.52 -4.16 10.96
N ALA A 86 1.02 -4.70 12.07
CA ALA A 86 0.34 -5.97 12.07
C ALA A 86 -0.99 -5.88 11.30
N PHE A 87 -1.42 -6.98 10.69
CA PHE A 87 -2.71 -7.02 9.99
C PHE A 87 -3.85 -6.63 10.92
N ASN A 88 -4.84 -5.95 10.36
CA ASN A 88 -6.04 -5.47 11.03
C ASN A 88 -5.81 -4.41 12.13
N THR A 89 -4.59 -3.91 12.33
CA THR A 89 -4.30 -2.92 13.40
C THR A 89 -4.27 -1.47 12.90
N THR A 90 -3.98 -1.27 11.62
CA THR A 90 -3.79 0.07 11.04
C THR A 90 -4.94 0.42 10.12
N LEU A 91 -5.50 1.60 10.33
CA LEU A 91 -6.44 2.25 9.44
C LEU A 91 -5.79 3.51 8.86
N PHE A 92 -6.00 3.73 7.57
CA PHE A 92 -5.69 4.99 6.92
C PHE A 92 -6.91 5.52 6.19
N THR A 93 -7.11 6.83 6.21
CA THR A 93 -8.26 7.45 5.53
C THR A 93 -7.79 8.08 4.23
N PHE A 94 -8.38 7.67 3.12
CA PHE A 94 -8.14 8.29 1.83
C PHE A 94 -9.45 8.77 1.21
N ASP A 95 -9.53 10.07 0.88
CA ASP A 95 -10.72 10.69 0.28
C ASP A 95 -12.04 10.42 1.04
N GLY A 96 -11.94 10.29 2.38
CA GLY A 96 -13.05 10.05 3.30
C GLY A 96 -13.44 8.58 3.48
N ILE A 97 -12.66 7.63 2.97
CA ILE A 97 -12.86 6.19 3.17
C ILE A 97 -11.72 5.66 4.04
N ALA A 98 -12.05 4.96 5.11
CA ALA A 98 -11.08 4.26 5.93
C ALA A 98 -10.73 2.90 5.28
N PHE A 99 -9.45 2.64 5.15
CA PHE A 99 -8.88 1.41 4.64
C PHE A 99 -8.04 0.75 5.72
N GLN A 100 -8.27 -0.55 5.90
CA GLN A 100 -7.50 -1.41 6.79
C GLN A 100 -6.46 -2.19 5.98
N LEU A 101 -5.28 -2.38 6.59
CA LEU A 101 -4.25 -3.28 6.08
C LEU A 101 -4.56 -4.70 6.57
N VAL A 102 -4.88 -5.61 5.65
CA VAL A 102 -5.23 -7.00 5.97
C VAL A 102 -4.24 -7.97 5.33
N ALA A 103 -4.25 -9.23 5.78
CA ALA A 103 -3.36 -10.26 5.27
C ALA A 103 -3.57 -10.48 3.75
N PRO A 104 -2.50 -10.78 2.98
CA PRO A 104 -2.54 -10.99 1.54
C PRO A 104 -3.23 -12.28 1.09
#